data_AF-A0AAE1UC81-F1
#
_entry.id   AF-A0AAE1UC81-F1
#
_cell.length_a   1.000
_cell.length_b   1.000
_cell.length_c   1.000
_cell.angle_alpha   90.00
_cell.angle_beta   90.00
_cell.angle_gamma   90.00
#
_symmetry.space_group_name_H-M   'P 1'
#
loop_
_entity.id
_entity.type
_entity.pdbx_description
1 polymer ?
#
loop_
_entity_poly.entity_id
_entity_poly.type
_entity_poly.pdbx_seq_one_letter_code
_entity_poly.pdbx_strand_id
1 'polypeptide(L)'
;MERENCQQPLNRRGKLVVLSVHEHHRRIHPSLNETTLEKLTSEATGISVSSIQRFKKEAREGNVSSPPTKRPRISPVVDSMDAFDIGCLRRTVASFYEKGGVPNLDNIFDKVKEDMEFNG
;
A
#
# COMPACT_ATOMS: atom_id res chain seq x y z
N MET A 1 -3.09 -31.30 -5.22
CA MET A 1 -3.32 -30.89 -3.82
C MET A 1 -2.98 -29.42 -3.74
N GLU A 2 -3.96 -28.57 -4.03
CA GLU A 2 -3.79 -27.12 -4.11
C GLU A 2 -3.78 -26.56 -2.69
N ARG A 3 -2.67 -25.97 -2.27
CA ARG A 3 -2.62 -25.25 -1.00
C ARG A 3 -3.21 -23.87 -1.23
N GLU A 4 -4.45 -23.67 -0.80
CA GLU A 4 -5.03 -22.33 -0.63
C GLU A 4 -4.17 -21.55 0.37
N ASN A 5 -3.21 -20.79 -0.15
CA ASN A 5 -2.25 -20.07 0.67
C ASN A 5 -2.77 -18.65 0.89
N CYS A 6 -3.74 -18.51 1.80
CA CYS A 6 -4.11 -17.21 2.38
C CYS A 6 -2.98 -16.74 3.31
N GLN A 7 -1.82 -16.41 2.75
CA GLN A 7 -0.69 -15.85 3.49
C GLN A 7 -1.02 -14.41 3.90
N GLN A 8 -1.67 -14.26 5.04
CA GLN A 8 -1.82 -12.98 5.71
C GLN A 8 -0.42 -12.39 5.97
N PRO A 9 -0.23 -11.08 5.77
CA PRO A 9 1.09 -10.48 5.84
C PRO A 9 1.60 -10.51 7.29
N LEU A 10 2.79 -11.08 7.48
CA LEU A 10 3.37 -11.31 8.81
C LEU A 10 3.68 -9.99 9.53
N ASN A 11 3.23 -9.85 10.78
CA ASN A 11 3.56 -8.71 11.63
C ASN A 11 5.05 -8.73 12.04
N ARG A 12 5.55 -7.62 12.62
CA ARG A 12 6.94 -7.49 13.07
C ARG A 12 7.41 -8.66 13.95
N ARG A 13 6.59 -9.09 14.92
CA ARG A 13 6.95 -10.19 15.82
C ARG A 13 7.11 -11.51 15.08
N GLY A 14 6.20 -11.83 14.17
CA GLY A 14 6.30 -13.01 13.31
C GLY A 14 7.57 -13.00 12.48
N LYS A 15 7.93 -11.85 11.89
CA LYS A 15 9.18 -11.71 11.13
C LYS A 15 10.43 -11.97 12.00
N LEU A 16 10.44 -11.46 13.23
CA LEU A 16 11.55 -11.68 14.17
C LEU A 16 11.69 -13.15 14.58
N VAL A 17 10.58 -13.87 14.75
CA VAL A 17 10.61 -15.31 15.01
C VAL A 17 11.27 -16.06 13.85
N VAL A 18 10.89 -15.75 12.61
CA VAL A 18 11.50 -16.36 11.41
C VAL A 18 13.00 -16.09 11.35
N LEU A 19 13.42 -14.85 11.63
CA LEU A 19 14.84 -14.48 11.68
C LEU A 19 15.60 -15.21 12.81
N SER A 20 14.96 -15.41 13.97
CA SER A 20 15.55 -16.18 15.07
C SER A 20 15.74 -17.65 14.72
N VAL A 21 14.79 -18.26 13.98
CA VAL A 21 14.92 -19.64 13.48
C VAL A 21 16.06 -19.74 12.47
N HIS A 22 16.18 -18.77 11.56
CA HIS A 22 17.30 -18.71 10.62
C HIS A 22 18.66 -18.64 11.35
N GLU A 23 18.80 -17.76 12.34
CA GLU A 23 20.00 -17.67 13.17
C GLU A 23 20.29 -18.96 13.94
N HIS A 24 19.26 -19.65 14.41
CA HIS A 24 19.42 -20.95 15.07
C HIS A 24 20.00 -21.99 14.10
N HIS A 25 19.46 -22.11 12.89
CA HIS A 25 20.00 -23.02 11.87
C HIS A 25 21.44 -22.66 11.49
N ARG A 26 21.77 -21.37 11.39
CA ARG A 26 23.12 -20.90 11.11
C ARG A 26 24.13 -21.32 12.20
N ARG A 27 23.70 -21.34 13.47
CA ARG A 27 24.55 -21.78 14.59
C ARG A 27 24.76 -23.29 14.61
N ILE A 28 23.72 -24.08 14.30
CA ILE A 28 23.81 -25.54 14.28
C ILE A 28 24.60 -26.02 13.05
N HIS A 29 24.44 -25.33 11.92
CA HIS A 29 25.02 -25.72 10.63
C HIS A 29 25.89 -24.61 10.03
N PRO A 30 27.06 -24.29 10.62
CA PRO A 30 27.90 -23.18 10.17
C PRO A 30 28.56 -23.41 8.79
N SER A 31 28.66 -24.65 8.33
CA SER A 31 29.25 -25.01 7.03
C SER A 31 28.25 -24.98 5.87
N LEU A 32 26.95 -24.81 6.14
CA LEU A 32 25.94 -24.79 5.09
C LEU A 32 25.88 -23.44 4.40
N ASN A 33 25.60 -23.48 3.09
CA ASN A 33 25.36 -22.30 2.28
C ASN A 33 24.07 -21.59 2.71
N GLU A 34 24.04 -20.27 2.54
CA GLU A 34 22.91 -19.43 2.93
C GLU A 34 21.59 -19.86 2.27
N THR A 35 21.63 -20.23 0.99
CA THR A 35 20.45 -20.73 0.25
C THR A 35 19.87 -22.00 0.87
N THR A 36 20.72 -22.87 1.42
CA THR A 36 20.28 -24.10 2.08
C THR A 36 19.67 -23.78 3.45
N LEU A 37 20.25 -22.83 4.19
CA LEU A 37 19.68 -22.34 5.45
C LEU A 37 18.31 -21.68 5.26
N GLU A 38 18.13 -20.93 4.17
CA GLU A 38 16.84 -20.33 3.81
C GLU A 38 15.79 -21.38 3.45
N LYS A 39 16.17 -22.46 2.75
CA LYS A 39 15.29 -23.60 2.48
C LYS A 39 14.86 -24.31 3.76
N LEU A 40 15.81 -24.63 4.64
CA LEU A 40 15.52 -25.24 5.94
C LEU A 40 14.60 -24.36 6.80
N THR A 41 14.83 -23.04 6.78
CA THR A 41 13.98 -22.08 7.50
C THR A 41 12.59 -22.00 6.86
N SER A 42 12.49 -22.07 5.54
CA SER A 42 11.21 -22.10 4.81
C SER A 42 10.40 -23.34 5.16
N GLU A 43 11.04 -24.50 5.19
CA GLU A 43 10.42 -25.77 5.58
C GLU A 43 9.95 -25.76 7.03
N ALA A 44 10.77 -25.24 7.95
CA ALA A 44 10.44 -25.18 9.38
C ALA A 44 9.33 -24.17 9.71
N THR A 45 9.28 -23.03 9.02
CA THR A 45 8.35 -21.94 9.33
C THR A 45 7.11 -21.89 8.43
N GLY A 46 7.11 -22.63 7.32
CA GLY A 46 6.05 -22.58 6.31
C GLY A 46 6.00 -21.27 5.51
N ILE A 47 7.03 -20.42 5.64
CA ILE A 47 7.15 -19.14 4.95
C ILE A 47 7.99 -19.33 3.68
N SER A 48 7.68 -18.59 2.61
CA SER A 48 8.45 -18.68 1.37
C SER A 48 9.88 -18.16 1.53
N VAL A 49 10.82 -18.76 0.80
CA VAL A 49 12.23 -18.33 0.74
C VAL A 49 12.35 -16.84 0.38
N SER A 50 11.54 -16.36 -0.57
CA SER A 50 11.54 -14.94 -0.97
C SER A 50 11.12 -14.01 0.18
N SER A 51 10.18 -14.41 1.03
CA SER A 51 9.79 -13.64 2.20
C SER A 51 10.89 -13.61 3.26
N ILE A 52 11.59 -14.74 3.46
CA ILE A 52 12.73 -14.84 4.39
C ILE A 52 13.86 -13.91 3.94
N GLN A 53 14.22 -13.94 2.65
CA GLN A 53 15.21 -13.03 2.06
C GLN A 53 14.82 -11.55 2.26
N ARG A 54 13.54 -11.24 2.05
CA ARG A 54 13.03 -9.88 2.30
C ARG A 54 13.14 -9.49 3.77
N PHE A 55 12.78 -10.36 4.71
CA PHE A 55 12.91 -10.06 6.15
C PHE A 55 14.37 -9.87 6.56
N LYS A 56 15.29 -10.64 5.98
CA LYS A 56 16.74 -10.46 6.20
C LYS A 56 17.23 -9.11 5.68
N LYS A 57 16.77 -8.70 4.49
CA LYS A 57 17.05 -7.37 3.95
C LYS A 57 16.52 -6.27 4.88
N GLU A 58 15.26 -6.36 5.31
CA GLU A 58 14.64 -5.42 6.26
C GLU A 58 15.42 -5.37 7.59
N ALA A 59 15.91 -6.51 8.09
CA ALA A 59 16.72 -6.59 9.30
C ALA A 59 18.11 -5.94 9.12
N ARG A 60 18.76 -6.15 7.97
CA ARG A 60 20.04 -5.51 7.63
C ARG A 60 19.91 -3.99 7.49
N GLU A 61 18.77 -3.52 7.01
CA GLU A 61 18.42 -2.09 6.92
C GLU A 61 18.01 -1.50 8.28
N GLY A 62 17.96 -2.31 9.34
CA GLY A 62 17.64 -1.88 10.71
C GLY A 62 16.15 -1.67 10.96
N ASN A 63 15.27 -2.02 10.02
CA ASN A 63 13.85 -1.73 10.12
C ASN A 63 12.96 -2.90 9.71
N VAL A 64 12.77 -3.85 10.64
CA VAL A 64 11.74 -4.89 10.51
C VAL A 64 10.39 -4.29 10.89
N SER A 65 9.66 -3.80 9.88
CA SER A 65 8.36 -3.16 10.05
C SER A 65 7.19 -4.11 9.84
N SER A 66 6.10 -3.88 10.56
CA SER A 66 4.83 -4.54 10.27
C SER A 66 4.28 -4.05 8.93
N PRO A 67 3.49 -4.88 8.22
CA PRO A 67 2.74 -4.44 7.06
C PRO A 67 1.89 -3.22 7.42
N PRO A 68 1.80 -2.21 6.54
CA PRO A 68 0.95 -1.05 6.80
C PRO A 68 -0.49 -1.51 6.96
N THR A 69 -1.15 -1.07 8.03
CA THR A 69 -2.54 -1.44 8.37
C THR A 69 -3.55 -0.83 7.41
N LYS A 70 -3.18 0.25 6.71
CA LYS A 70 -3.97 0.89 5.66
C LYS A 70 -3.05 1.26 4.51
N ARG A 71 -3.48 0.99 3.27
CA ARG A 71 -2.86 1.63 2.10
C ARG A 71 -3.24 3.11 2.15
N PRO A 72 -2.29 4.06 2.12
CA PRO A 72 -2.64 5.47 1.98
C PRO A 72 -3.43 5.61 0.67
N ARG A 73 -4.66 6.13 0.75
CA ARG A 73 -5.43 6.50 -0.42
C ARG A 73 -4.82 7.80 -0.93
N ILE A 74 -3.88 7.70 -1.85
CA ILE A 74 -3.39 8.87 -2.57
C ILE A 74 -4.49 9.22 -3.57
N SER A 75 -5.25 10.29 -3.33
CA SER A 75 -6.12 10.87 -4.36
C SER A 75 -5.44 12.12 -4.92
N PRO A 76 -4.68 12.00 -6.02
CA PRO A 76 -3.83 13.09 -6.51
C PRO A 76 -4.60 14.36 -6.89
N VAL A 77 -5.92 14.26 -7.13
CA VAL A 77 -6.76 15.38 -7.59
C VAL A 77 -7.31 16.23 -6.45
N VAL A 78 -7.56 15.64 -5.28
CA VAL A 78 -8.22 16.35 -4.16
C VAL A 78 -7.19 17.03 -3.26
N ASP A 79 -6.01 16.42 -3.13
CA ASP A 79 -4.92 16.96 -2.30
C ASP A 79 -4.18 18.14 -2.98
N SER A 80 -4.39 18.36 -4.29
CA SER A 80 -3.75 19.43 -5.05
C SER A 80 -4.60 20.70 -5.19
N MET A 81 -5.89 20.66 -4.83
CA MET A 81 -6.79 21.81 -4.90
C MET A 81 -6.72 22.59 -3.60
N ASP A 82 -6.64 23.92 -3.70
CA ASP A 82 -6.68 24.75 -2.50
C ASP A 82 -8.11 24.83 -1.91
N ALA A 83 -8.23 25.33 -0.69
CA ALA A 83 -9.54 25.44 -0.03
C ALA A 83 -10.52 26.37 -0.78
N PHE A 84 -9.99 27.32 -1.56
CA PHE A 84 -10.76 28.27 -2.34
C PHE A 84 -11.39 27.60 -3.57
N ASP A 85 -10.61 26.83 -4.34
CA ASP A 85 -11.04 26.04 -5.48
C ASP A 85 -12.11 25.03 -5.08
N ILE A 86 -11.90 24.33 -3.96
CA ILE A 86 -12.89 23.41 -3.38
C ILE A 86 -14.20 24.15 -3.04
N GLY A 87 -14.08 25.37 -2.47
CA GLY A 87 -15.22 26.21 -2.16
C GLY A 87 -15.98 26.66 -3.42
N CYS A 88 -15.26 26.99 -4.49
CA CYS A 88 -15.84 27.36 -5.77
C CYS A 88 -16.62 26.18 -6.38
N LEU A 89 -15.98 25.00 -6.47
CA LEU A 89 -16.60 23.79 -7.00
C LEU A 89 -17.88 23.41 -6.24
N ARG A 90 -17.86 23.49 -4.91
CA ARG A 90 -19.05 23.21 -4.07
C ARG A 90 -20.20 24.16 -4.37
N ARG A 91 -19.92 25.46 -4.54
CA ARG A 91 -20.95 26.46 -4.88
C ARG A 91 -21.54 26.20 -6.26
N THR A 92 -20.68 25.90 -7.23
CA THR A 92 -21.13 25.55 -8.59
C THR A 92 -22.03 24.33 -8.57
N VAL A 93 -21.63 23.24 -7.90
CA VAL A 93 -22.45 22.03 -7.74
C VAL A 93 -23.76 22.30 -7.01
N ALA A 94 -23.75 23.11 -5.94
CA ALA A 94 -24.96 23.49 -5.21
C ALA A 94 -25.95 24.25 -6.10
N SER A 95 -25.47 25.15 -6.96
CA SER A 95 -26.31 25.94 -7.86
C SER A 95 -27.11 25.08 -8.87
N PHE A 96 -26.62 23.88 -9.21
CA PHE A 96 -27.38 22.94 -10.05
C PHE A 96 -28.59 22.40 -9.31
N TYR A 97 -28.43 22.01 -8.05
CA TYR A 97 -29.53 21.51 -7.24
C TYR A 97 -30.57 22.60 -6.94
N GLU A 98 -30.14 23.84 -6.71
CA GLU A 98 -31.05 24.98 -6.53
C GLU A 98 -31.93 25.23 -7.77
N LYS A 99 -31.39 24.97 -8.97
CA LYS A 99 -32.11 25.06 -10.25
C LYS A 99 -32.90 23.80 -10.60
N GLY A 100 -32.94 22.81 -9.71
CA GLY A 100 -33.63 21.53 -9.92
C GLY A 100 -32.93 20.57 -10.89
N GLY A 101 -31.67 20.84 -11.24
CA GLY A 101 -30.85 20.01 -12.12
C GLY A 101 -29.96 19.05 -11.33
N VAL A 102 -29.70 17.87 -11.88
CA VAL A 102 -28.68 16.95 -11.36
C VAL A 102 -27.33 17.36 -11.96
N PRO A 103 -26.31 17.66 -11.14
CA PRO A 103 -24.98 17.97 -11.65
C PRO A 103 -24.37 16.72 -12.29
N ASN A 104 -24.23 16.74 -13.61
CA ASN A 104 -23.42 15.80 -14.39
C ASN A 104 -22.10 16.49 -14.78
N LEU A 105 -21.12 15.71 -15.23
CA LEU A 105 -19.82 16.26 -15.61
C LEU A 105 -19.91 17.24 -16.78
N ASP A 106 -20.77 16.95 -17.76
CA ASP A 106 -20.93 17.77 -18.96
C ASP A 106 -21.49 19.17 -18.61
N ASN A 107 -22.55 19.25 -17.82
CA ASN A 107 -23.15 20.53 -17.43
C ASN A 107 -22.22 21.31 -16.50
N ILE A 108 -21.49 20.64 -15.60
CA ILE A 108 -20.48 21.31 -14.76
C ILE A 108 -19.39 21.91 -15.66
N PHE A 109 -18.90 21.14 -16.64
CA PHE A 109 -17.87 21.60 -17.57
C PHE A 109 -18.33 22.80 -18.39
N ASP A 110 -19.54 22.73 -18.95
CA ASP A 110 -20.14 23.85 -19.70
C ASP A 110 -20.30 25.10 -18.83
N LYS A 111 -20.71 24.91 -17.57
CA LYS A 111 -20.89 26.04 -16.65
C LYS A 111 -19.57 26.69 -16.24
N VAL A 112 -18.55 25.88 -15.96
CA VAL A 112 -17.20 26.38 -15.66
C VAL A 112 -16.62 27.09 -16.88
N LYS A 113 -16.88 26.60 -18.10
CA LYS A 113 -16.46 27.24 -19.34
C LYS A 113 -17.16 28.58 -19.59
N GLU A 114 -18.45 28.66 -19.29
CA GLU A 114 -19.25 29.90 -19.38
C GLU A 114 -18.74 30.96 -18.38
N ASP A 115 -18.47 30.55 -17.14
CA ASP A 115 -18.01 31.47 -16.08
C ASP A 115 -16.54 31.92 -16.25
N MET A 116 -15.74 31.22 -17.05
CA MET A 116 -14.30 31.52 -17.24
C MET A 116 -13.98 32.41 -18.45
N GLU A 117 -14.94 32.79 -19.32
CA GLU A 117 -14.68 33.54 -20.58
C GLU A 117 -13.42 33.06 -21.35
N PHE A 118 -13.10 31.76 -21.31
CA PHE A 118 -11.89 31.23 -21.96
C PHE A 118 -12.16 31.06 -23.47
N ASN A 119 -11.98 32.15 -24.21
CA ASN A 119 -11.87 32.15 -25.66
C ASN A 119 -10.49 31.62 -26.06
N GLY A 120 -10.37 30.29 -26.18
CA GLY A 120 -9.36 29.60 -27.01
C GLY A 120 -7.89 29.95 -26.77
#